data_AF-A0A497KX62-F1
#
_entry.id   AF-A0A497KX62-F1
#
_cell.length_a   1.000
_cell.length_b   1.000
_cell.length_c   1.000
_cell.angle_alpha   90.00
_cell.angle_beta   90.00
_cell.angle_gamma   90.00
#
_symmetry.space_group_name_H-M   'P 1'
#
loop_
_entity.id
_entity.type
_entity.pdbx_description
1 polymer ?
#
loop_
_entity_poly.entity_id
_entity_poly.type
_entity_poly.pdbx_seq_one_letter_code
_entity_poly.pdbx_strand_id
1 'polypeptide(L)' 'MSKKYLAGYLDFGVLGRREAYLFKNEKKEKENQPSFRLVIKEGDNWKEVGAFWIRESKPKEEDEFKALG' A
#
# COMPACT_ATOMS: atom_id res chain seq x y z
N MET A 1 21.73 -3.25 -2.15
CA MET A 1 20.83 -2.13 -1.78
C MET A 1 19.78 -2.65 -0.82
N SER A 2 19.67 -2.07 0.37
CA SER A 2 18.59 -2.41 1.32
C SER A 2 17.25 -1.90 0.75
N LYS A 3 16.25 -2.77 0.66
CA LYS A 3 14.91 -2.37 0.22
C LYS A 3 14.30 -1.40 1.22
N LYS A 4 13.81 -0.26 0.74
CA LYS A 4 13.07 0.69 1.58
C LYS A 4 11.67 0.13 1.87
N TYR A 5 11.24 0.22 3.11
CA TYR A 5 9.92 -0.21 3.58
C TYR A 5 9.35 0.80 4.56
N LEU A 6 8.03 0.79 4.72
CA LEU A 6 7.37 1.46 5.84
C LEU A 6 7.07 0.40 6.92
N ALA A 7 7.28 0.75 8.18
CA ALA A 7 6.98 -0.11 9.31
C ALA A 7 6.05 0.63 10.27
N GLY A 8 5.14 -0.10 10.89
CA GLY A 8 4.20 0.44 11.87
C GLY A 8 3.42 -0.66 12.56
N TYR A 9 2.53 -0.25 13.48
CA TYR A 9 1.63 -1.19 14.14
C TYR A 9 0.24 -1.06 13.55
N LEU A 10 -0.36 -2.20 13.20
CA LEU A 10 -1.74 -2.30 12.73
C LEU A 10 -2.55 -3.18 13.67
N ASP A 11 -3.82 -2.85 13.85
CA ASP A 11 -4.78 -3.70 14.52
C ASP A 11 -5.44 -4.63 13.50
N PHE A 12 -5.27 -5.93 13.68
CA PHE A 12 -5.85 -6.97 12.81
C PHE A 12 -7.14 -7.57 13.41
N GLY A 13 -7.80 -6.86 14.33
CA GLY A 13 -9.03 -7.29 14.99
C GLY A 13 -8.77 -8.49 15.90
N VAL A 14 -9.36 -9.64 15.60
CA VAL A 14 -9.22 -10.87 16.41
C VAL A 14 -7.77 -11.36 16.55
N LEU A 15 -6.89 -10.96 15.63
CA LEU A 15 -5.46 -11.30 15.67
C LEU A 15 -4.64 -10.31 16.52
N GLY A 16 -5.27 -9.23 16.98
CA GLY A 16 -4.70 -8.18 17.81
C GLY A 16 -3.78 -7.22 17.06
N ARG A 17 -3.13 -6.35 17.84
CA ARG A 17 -2.15 -5.38 17.33
C ARG A 17 -0.84 -6.09 16.99
N ARG A 18 -0.34 -5.90 15.76
CA ARG A 18 0.90 -6.48 15.26
C ARG A 18 1.77 -5.42 14.61
N GLU A 19 3.08 -5.61 14.68
CA GLU A 19 4.01 -4.87 13.84
C GLU A 19 3.92 -5.41 12.40
N ALA A 20 3.78 -4.50 11.45
CA ALA A 20 3.59 -4.79 10.05
C ALA A 20 4.51 -3.93 9.18
N TYR A 21 4.91 -4.50 8.05
CA TYR A 21 5.90 -3.93 7.15
C TYR A 21 5.33 -3.88 5.74
N LEU A 22 5.34 -2.70 5.14
CA LEU A 22 4.83 -2.45 3.80
C LEU A 22 5.99 -2.26 2.83
N PHE A 23 6.07 -3.14 1.84
CA PHE A 23 7.11 -3.14 0.82
C PHE A 23 6.54 -2.71 -0.53
N LYS A 24 7.23 -1.80 -1.23
CA LYS A 24 6.90 -1.48 -2.63
C LYS A 24 7.20 -2.68 -3.52
N ASN A 25 6.27 -3.00 -4.41
CA ASN A 25 6.49 -4.02 -5.43
C ASN A 25 7.35 -3.44 -6.57
N GLU A 26 8.67 -3.60 -6.46
CA GLU A 26 9.64 -3.12 -7.46
C GLU A 26 9.53 -3.85 -8.81
N LYS A 27 8.88 -5.02 -8.84
CA LYS A 27 8.67 -5.83 -10.05
C LYS A 27 7.24 -5.70 -10.61
N LYS A 28 6.54 -4.61 -10.28
CA LYS A 28 5.20 -4.35 -10.85
C LYS A 28 5.36 -4.03 -12.34
N GLU A 29 4.86 -4.91 -13.20
CA GLU A 29 4.86 -4.79 -14.66
C GLU A 29 3.47 -4.52 -15.23
N LYS A 30 2.41 -4.90 -14.50
CA LYS A 30 1.01 -4.79 -14.94
C LYS A 30 0.16 -4.06 -13.90
N GLU A 31 -0.91 -3.40 -14.35
CA GLU A 31 -1.81 -2.68 -13.45
C GLU A 31 -2.56 -3.59 -12.47
N ASN A 32 -2.84 -4.83 -12.87
CA ASN A 32 -3.49 -5.82 -12.01
C ASN A 32 -2.56 -6.37 -10.91
N GLN A 33 -1.25 -6.05 -10.93
CA GLN A 33 -0.33 -6.41 -9.87
C GLN A 33 -0.35 -5.35 -8.75
N PRO A 34 -0.22 -5.77 -7.48
CA PRO A 34 -0.25 -4.84 -6.37
C PRO A 34 0.98 -3.94 -6.39
N SER A 35 0.77 -2.70 -5.94
CA SER A 35 1.82 -1.69 -5.81
C SER A 35 2.61 -1.87 -4.52
N PHE A 36 1.97 -2.42 -3.48
CA PHE A 36 2.64 -2.76 -2.22
C PHE A 36 2.16 -4.10 -1.67
N ARG A 37 3.04 -4.78 -0.92
CA ARG A 37 2.75 -5.98 -0.14
C ARG A 37 2.93 -5.69 1.34
N LEU A 38 2.00 -6.14 2.16
CA LEU A 38 2.05 -6.03 3.61
C LEU A 38 2.43 -7.39 4.19
N VAL A 39 3.47 -7.39 5.01
CA VAL A 39 3.96 -8.59 5.69
C VAL A 39 4.02 -8.35 7.20
N ILE A 40 3.89 -9.42 7.96
CA ILE A 40 4.11 -9.46 9.42
C ILE A 40 5.15 -10.53 9.74
N LYS A 41 5.77 -10.40 10.92
CA LYS A 41 6.67 -11.42 11.45
C LYS A 41 5.90 -12.32 12.43
N GLU A 42 5.85 -13.62 12.15
CA GLU A 42 5.27 -14.65 13.02
C GLU A 42 6.41 -15.59 13.48
N GLY A 43 6.92 -15.38 14.70
CA GLY A 43 8.12 -16.07 15.18
C GLY A 43 9.34 -15.69 14.34
N ASP A 44 9.97 -16.68 13.71
CA ASP A 44 11.09 -16.47 12.78
C ASP A 44 10.67 -16.35 11.32
N ASN A 45 9.37 -16.49 11.02
CA ASN A 45 8.85 -16.49 9.66
C ASN A 45 8.26 -15.15 9.27
N TRP A 46 8.40 -14.80 7.99
CA TRP A 46 7.72 -13.68 7.36
C TRP A 46 6.47 -14.18 6.65
N LYS A 47 5.35 -13.49 6.85
CA LYS A 47 4.07 -13.85 6.25
C LYS A 47 3.43 -12.66 5.57
N GLU A 48 3.06 -12.83 4.30
CA GLU A 48 2.26 -11.84 3.59
C GLU A 48 0.80 -11.92 4.05
N VAL A 49 0.25 -10.78 4.42
CA VAL A 49 -1.12 -10.67 4.98
C VAL A 49 -1.98 -9.63 4.25
N GLY A 50 -1.42 -8.94 3.26
CA GLY A 50 -2.17 -7.96 2.48
C GLY A 50 -1.45 -7.50 1.23
N ALA A 51 -2.23 -6.99 0.29
CA ALA A 51 -1.76 -6.42 -0.96
C ALA A 51 -2.55 -5.15 -1.26
N PHE A 52 -1.86 -4.13 -1.76
CA PHE A 52 -2.43 -2.80 -1.97
C PHE A 52 -2.24 -2.38 -3.43
N TRP A 53 -3.33 -1.94 -4.05
CA TRP A 53 -3.34 -1.34 -5.39
C TRP A 53 -3.56 0.15 -5.23
N ILE A 54 -2.61 0.95 -5.72
CA ILE A 54 -2.80 2.39 -5.83
C ILE A 54 -3.47 2.64 -7.17
N ARG A 55 -4.68 3.20 -7.13
CA ARG A 55 -5.32 3.76 -8.32
C ARG A 55 -4.79 5.19 -8.46
N GLU A 56 -4.07 5.46 -9.52
CA GLU A 56 -3.72 6.83 -9.89
C GLU A 56 -4.96 7.46 -10.51
N SER A 57 -5.75 8.18 -9.71
CA SER A 57 -6.76 9.07 -10.29
C SER A 57 -6.04 10.27 -10.88
N LYS A 58 -6.26 10.57 -12.17
CA LYS A 58 -5.93 11.89 -12.69
C LYS A 58 -6.66 12.93 -11.81
N PRO A 59 -6.00 13.98 -11.31
CA PRO A 59 -6.71 15.09 -10.69
C PRO A 59 -7.76 15.56 -11.70
N LYS A 60 -9.02 15.69 -11.27
CA LYS A 60 -10.03 16.35 -12.09
C LYS A 60 -9.52 17.77 -12.29
N GLU A 61 -9.20 18.14 -13.53
CA GLU A 61 -8.98 19.55 -13.88
C GLU A 61 -10.22 20.31 -13.42
N GLU A 62 -10.01 21.46 -12.77
CA GLU A 62 -11.05 22.37 -12.30
C GLU A 62 -11.76 23.04 -13.49
N ASP A 63 -12.48 22.26 -14.30
CA ASP A 63 -13.35 22.77 -15.36
C ASP A 63 -14.70 23.17 -14.76
N GLU A 64 -14.77 24.25 -13.98
CA GLU A 64 -16.06 24.94 -13.71
C GLU A 64 -15.95 26.33 -13.04
N PHE A 65 -14.96 27.17 -13.39
CA PHE A 65 -14.92 28.57 -12.89
C PHE A 65 -14.81 29.66 -13.97
N LYS A 66 -15.25 29.41 -15.21
CA LYS A 66 -15.30 30.43 -16.28
C LYS A 66 -16.63 30.51 -17.05
N ALA A 67 -17.74 30.10 -16.44
CA ALA A 67 -19.06 30.28 -17.05
C ALA A 67 -19.92 31.40 -16.43
N LEU A 68 -19.50 32.02 -15.32
CA LEU A 68 -20.23 33.15 -14.72
C LEU A 68 -19.26 34.16 -14.13
N GLY A 69 -18.92 35.18 -14.91
CA GLY A 69 -18.12 36.35 -14.53
C GLY A 69 -18.05 37.34 -15.67
#